data_AF-A0A8S4BI21-F1
#
_entry.id   AF-A0A8S4BI21-F1
#
_cell.length_a   1.000
_cell.length_b   1.000
_cell.length_c   1.000
_cell.angle_alpha   90.00
_cell.angle_beta   90.00
_cell.angle_gamma   90.00
#
_symmetry.space_group_name_H-M   'P 1'
#
loop_
_entity.id
_entity.type
_entity.pdbx_description
1 polymer ?
#
loop_
_entity_poly.entity_id
_entity_poly.type
_entity_poly.pdbx_seq_one_letter_code
_entity_poly.pdbx_strand_id
1 'polypeptide(L)'
;MGVVVSRKLVVLTWNVTSSFLFDHRHSGERTVDKMSSHKTFRIKRFLAKKQKQNRPIPQWIRMKTGNKIRYNSKRRHWRRTKLGL
;
A
#
# COMPACT_ATOMS: atom_id res chain seq x y z
N MET A 1 -11.79 59.84 -22.62
CA MET A 1 -12.53 59.88 -21.34
C MET A 1 -13.64 58.83 -21.44
N GLY A 2 -13.65 57.66 -20.82
CA GLY A 2 -12.83 56.97 -19.85
C GLY A 2 -13.62 55.68 -19.59
N VAL A 3 -13.01 54.51 -19.81
CA VAL A 3 -13.66 53.22 -19.62
C VAL A 3 -13.89 53.03 -18.12
N VAL A 4 -15.14 52.91 -17.66
CA VAL A 4 -15.43 52.50 -16.29
C VAL A 4 -15.95 51.06 -16.31
N VAL A 5 -15.01 50.15 -16.10
CA VAL A 5 -15.21 48.77 -15.66
C VAL A 5 -15.63 48.81 -14.20
N SER A 6 -16.76 48.20 -13.85
CA SER A 6 -17.08 47.83 -12.46
C SER A 6 -18.00 46.61 -12.45
N ARG A 7 -17.47 45.39 -12.43
CA ARG A 7 -17.10 44.61 -11.22
C ARG A 7 -18.21 44.59 -10.15
N LYS A 8 -19.33 43.91 -10.43
CA LYS A 8 -20.04 43.12 -9.41
C LYS A 8 -19.42 41.72 -9.42
N LEU A 9 -18.25 41.57 -8.80
CA LEU A 9 -18.08 41.03 -7.45
C LEU A 9 -18.87 39.72 -7.24
N VAL A 10 -18.18 38.64 -7.62
CA VAL A 10 -18.35 37.29 -7.08
C VAL A 10 -18.14 37.36 -5.57
N VAL A 11 -19.19 37.20 -4.75
CA VAL A 11 -19.08 36.59 -3.40
C VAL A 11 -20.46 36.07 -2.98
N LEU A 12 -20.71 34.78 -3.17
CA LEU A 12 -21.41 34.00 -2.14
C LEU A 12 -20.67 32.67 -2.06
N THR A 13 -19.66 32.68 -1.20
CA THR A 13 -18.89 31.51 -0.82
C THR A 13 -19.84 30.51 -0.20
N TRP A 14 -20.14 29.44 -0.91
CA TRP A 14 -20.68 28.22 -0.32
C TRP A 14 -19.60 27.60 0.57
N ASN A 15 -19.45 28.13 1.79
CA ASN A 15 -18.77 27.44 2.87
C ASN A 15 -19.79 26.47 3.49
N VAL A 16 -19.95 25.30 2.86
CA VAL A 16 -20.36 24.11 3.61
C VAL A 16 -19.10 23.26 3.75
N THR A 17 -18.43 23.46 4.88
CA THR A 17 -17.44 22.53 5.41
C THR A 17 -18.13 21.18 5.61
N SER A 18 -18.10 20.33 4.59
CA SER A 18 -18.41 18.91 4.75
C SER A 18 -17.22 18.27 5.47
N SER A 19 -17.20 18.46 6.79
CA SER A 19 -16.36 17.72 7.73
C SER A 19 -16.88 16.28 7.88
N PHE A 20 -17.15 15.60 6.76
CA PHE A 20 -17.57 14.20 6.68
C PHE A 20 -16.69 13.45 5.67
N LEU A 21 -15.38 13.72 5.68
CA LEU A 21 -14.42 12.65 5.43
C LEU A 21 -14.46 11.72 6.64
N PHE A 22 -15.54 10.95 6.63
CA PHE A 22 -15.86 9.79 7.43
C PHE A 22 -14.58 9.03 7.76
N ASP A 23 -14.14 9.20 9.01
CA ASP A 23 -13.23 8.30 9.71
C ASP A 23 -13.61 6.87 9.34
N HIS A 24 -12.87 6.23 8.44
CA HIS A 24 -12.90 4.78 8.29
C HIS A 24 -12.12 4.19 9.47
N ARG A 25 -12.63 4.44 10.68
CA ARG A 25 -12.26 3.73 11.89
C ARG A 25 -12.61 2.29 11.59
N HIS A 26 -11.58 1.51 11.25
CA HIS A 26 -11.71 0.07 11.12
C HIS A 26 -12.16 -0.40 12.50
N SER A 27 -13.48 -0.59 12.66
CA SER A 27 -14.06 -1.28 13.79
C SER A 27 -13.31 -2.59 13.91
N GLY A 28 -12.59 -2.73 15.02
CA GLY A 28 -11.72 -3.86 15.33
C GLY A 28 -12.52 -5.14 15.57
N GLU A 29 -13.24 -5.61 14.55
CA GLU A 29 -13.56 -7.01 14.43
C GLU A 29 -12.23 -7.73 14.23
N ARG A 30 -11.66 -8.20 15.34
CA ARG A 30 -10.70 -9.29 15.32
C ARG A 30 -11.46 -10.45 14.68
N THR A 31 -11.36 -10.57 13.35
CA THR A 31 -11.74 -11.78 12.63
C THR A 31 -11.17 -12.91 13.49
N VAL A 32 -12.04 -13.75 14.05
CA VAL A 32 -11.61 -14.87 14.90
C VAL A 32 -10.58 -15.61 14.06
N ASP A 33 -9.30 -15.44 14.40
CA ASP A 33 -8.20 -15.94 13.61
C ASP A 33 -8.46 -17.44 13.52
N LYS A 34 -8.85 -17.93 12.33
CA LYS A 34 -8.94 -19.37 12.07
C LYS A 34 -7.55 -19.87 12.40
N MET A 35 -7.39 -20.43 13.60
CA MET A 35 -6.09 -20.61 14.21
C MET A 35 -5.26 -21.43 13.25
N SER A 36 -4.30 -20.78 12.59
CA SER A 36 -3.30 -21.49 11.83
C SER A 36 -2.66 -22.50 12.78
N SER A 37 -2.36 -23.70 12.30
CA SER A 37 -1.73 -24.77 13.10
C SER A 37 -0.66 -24.23 14.06
N HIS A 38 -0.61 -24.81 15.27
CA HIS A 38 0.39 -24.49 16.29
C HIS A 38 1.81 -24.74 15.76
N LYS A 39 2.49 -23.65 15.39
CA LYS A 39 3.87 -23.67 14.84
C LYS A 39 4.86 -23.17 15.88
N THR A 40 6.05 -23.77 15.89
CA THR A 40 7.17 -23.31 16.71
C THR A 40 7.65 -21.92 16.28
N PHE A 41 8.32 -21.19 17.18
CA PHE A 41 8.83 -19.84 16.89
C PHE A 41 9.82 -19.82 15.72
N ARG A 42 10.67 -20.84 15.61
CA ARG A 42 11.62 -20.99 14.49
C ARG A 42 10.91 -21.06 13.13
N ILE A 43 9.84 -21.85 13.04
CA ILE A 43 9.03 -21.98 11.82
C ILE A 43 8.32 -20.65 11.50
N LYS A 44 7.74 -19.99 12.51
CA LYS A 44 7.10 -18.68 12.34
C LYS A 44 8.08 -17.64 11.79
N ARG A 45 9.30 -17.57 12.34
CA ARG A 45 10.36 -16.67 11.86
C ARG A 45 10.78 -16.99 10.43
N PHE A 46 10.90 -18.27 10.07
CA PHE A 46 11.20 -18.69 8.71
C PHE A 46 10.10 -18.26 7.73
N LEU A 47 8.83 -18.53 8.05
CA LEU A 47 7.68 -18.15 7.23
C LEU A 47 7.61 -16.64 7.03
N ALA A 48 7.77 -15.86 8.09
CA ALA A 48 7.81 -14.40 8.03
C ALA A 48 8.96 -13.90 7.13
N LYS A 49 10.15 -14.51 7.22
CA LYS A 49 11.29 -14.16 6.34
C LYS A 49 10.98 -14.48 4.88
N LYS A 50 10.40 -15.64 4.59
CA LYS A 50 10.03 -16.04 3.22
C LYS A 50 8.93 -15.14 2.63
N GLN A 51 7.99 -14.69 3.45
CA GLN A 51 6.98 -13.71 3.04
C GLN A 51 7.63 -12.37 2.69
N LYS A 52 8.51 -11.85 3.56
CA LYS A 52 9.22 -10.58 3.33
C LYS A 52 10.11 -10.61 2.09
N GLN A 53 10.75 -11.75 1.79
CA GLN A 53 11.60 -11.91 0.60
C GLN A 53 10.81 -11.94 -0.71
N ASN A 54 9.53 -12.34 -0.68
CA ASN A 54 8.71 -12.55 -1.87
C ASN A 54 8.09 -11.25 -2.41
N ARG A 55 8.93 -10.23 -2.63
CA ARG A 55 8.53 -8.89 -3.10
C ARG A 55 9.13 -8.56 -4.48
N PRO A 56 8.48 -7.68 -5.27
CA PRO A 56 9.06 -7.16 -6.50
C PRO A 56 10.30 -6.29 -6.23
N ILE A 57 11.11 -6.08 -7.27
CA ILE A 57 12.29 -5.20 -7.19
C ILE A 57 11.82 -3.74 -7.14
N PRO A 58 12.39 -2.91 -6.23
CA PRO A 58 12.13 -1.47 -6.20
C PRO A 58 12.50 -0.75 -7.50
N GLN A 59 11.73 0.28 -7.87
CA GLN A 59 11.90 0.99 -9.13
C GLN A 59 13.26 1.67 -9.27
N TRP A 60 13.76 2.33 -8.22
CA TRP A 60 15.05 3.01 -8.25
C TRP A 60 16.24 2.09 -8.54
N ILE A 61 16.13 0.79 -8.21
CA ILE A 61 17.16 -0.21 -8.57
C ILE A 61 17.18 -0.43 -10.09
N ARG A 62 16.02 -0.40 -10.74
CA ARG A 62 15.93 -0.54 -12.21
C ARG A 62 16.53 0.68 -12.93
N MET A 63 16.49 1.84 -12.29
CA MET A 63 17.02 3.09 -12.84
C MET A 63 18.54 3.24 -12.65
N LYS A 64 19.19 2.37 -11.87
CA LYS A 64 20.65 2.41 -11.71
C LYS A 64 21.35 2.06 -13.03
N THR A 65 22.26 2.92 -13.47
CA THR A 65 23.11 2.69 -14.64
C THR A 65 23.95 1.42 -14.47
N GLY A 66 24.12 0.64 -15.54
CA GLY A 66 24.91 -0.60 -15.54
C GLY A 66 24.26 -1.79 -14.83
N ASN A 67 23.00 -1.66 -14.35
CA ASN A 67 22.31 -2.76 -13.68
C ASN A 67 21.68 -3.76 -14.67
N LYS A 68 22.06 -5.04 -14.57
CA LYS A 68 21.51 -6.15 -15.38
C LYS A 68 20.22 -6.74 -14.81
N ILE A 69 19.89 -6.47 -13.55
CA ILE A 69 18.77 -7.10 -12.85
C ILE A 69 17.44 -6.43 -13.24
N ARG A 70 16.52 -7.18 -13.88
CA ARG A 70 15.21 -6.68 -14.32
C ARG A 70 14.05 -7.11 -13.43
N TYR A 71 14.06 -8.36 -12.96
CA TYR A 71 13.03 -8.93 -12.09
C TYR A 71 13.67 -9.82 -11.01
N ASN A 72 12.91 -10.13 -9.96
CA ASN A 72 13.37 -11.01 -8.88
C ASN A 72 13.20 -12.47 -9.32
N SER A 73 14.27 -13.10 -9.80
CA SER A 73 14.28 -14.50 -10.23
C SER A 73 13.92 -15.49 -9.11
N LYS A 74 14.12 -15.10 -7.85
CA LYS A 74 13.79 -15.92 -6.67
C LYS A 74 12.36 -15.68 -6.14
N ARG A 75 11.55 -14.88 -6.84
CA ARG A 75 10.15 -14.65 -6.47
C ARG A 75 9.36 -15.96 -6.62
N ARG A 76 8.49 -16.24 -5.65
CA ARG A 76 7.79 -17.51 -5.51
C ARG A 76 6.27 -17.31 -5.51
N HIS A 77 5.53 -18.18 -6.20
CA HIS A 77 4.08 -18.27 -6.03
C HIS A 77 3.71 -19.50 -5.20
N TRP A 78 2.81 -19.34 -4.23
CA TRP A 78 2.51 -20.38 -3.23
C TRP A 78 1.80 -21.62 -3.80
N ARG A 79 1.09 -21.48 -4.92
CA ARG A 79 0.48 -22.62 -5.62
C ARG A 79 1.49 -23.41 -6.43
N ARG A 80 2.51 -22.76 -7.01
CA ARG A 80 3.45 -23.43 -7.93
C ARG A 80 4.61 -24.12 -7.20
N THR A 81 5.21 -23.47 -6.21
CA THR A 81 6.39 -24.01 -5.52
C THR A 81 6.23 -23.92 -4.01
N LYS A 82 6.48 -25.03 -3.30
CA LYS A 82 6.31 -25.15 -1.84
C LYS A 82 7.59 -24.80 -1.09
N LEU A 83 7.47 -24.50 0.21
CA LEU A 83 8.58 -24.03 1.04
C LEU A 83 9.44 -25.16 1.63
N GLY A 84 8.96 -26.42 1.61
CA GLY A 84 9.66 -27.57 2.18
C GLY A 84 9.98 -27.35 3.66
N LEU A 85 8.95 -27.34 4.50
CA LEU A 85 9.03 -27.15 5.95
C LEU A 85 8.64 -28.43 6.67
#